data_AF-A0A0Q8RTX6-F1
#
_entry.id   AF-A0A0Q8RTX6-F1
#
_cell.length_a   1.000
_cell.length_b   1.000
_cell.length_c   1.000
_cell.angle_alpha   90.00
_cell.angle_beta   90.00
_cell.angle_gamma   90.00
#
_symmetry.space_group_name_H-M   'P 1'
#
loop_
_entity.id
_entity.type
_entity.pdbx_description
1 polymer ?
#
loop_
_entity_poly.entity_id
_entity_poly.type
_entity_poly.pdbx_seq_one_letter_code
_entity_poly.pdbx_strand_id
1 'polypeptide(L)'
;MPHGLAPGASTFRPWASANFVGARHLFPCVLAAGDSEPVRRALHDRLNAAEWTLPGHIVADVVVECGAEPQTLRIEILTVED
;
A
#
# COMPACT_ATOMS: atom_id res chain seq x y z
N MET A 1 12.44 0.87 -3.91
CA MET A 1 11.93 0.09 -2.76
C MET A 1 12.99 0.04 -1.68
N PRO A 2 12.63 0.04 -0.39
CA PRO A 2 13.59 -0.16 0.70
C PRO A 2 14.38 -1.45 0.48
N HIS A 3 15.67 -1.45 0.79
CA HIS A 3 16.51 -2.64 0.66
C HIS A 3 15.95 -3.75 1.56
N GLY A 4 15.70 -4.94 0.99
CA GLY A 4 15.19 -6.09 1.73
C GLY A 4 13.66 -6.18 1.86
N LEU A 5 12.87 -5.33 1.20
CA LEU A 5 11.41 -5.49 1.10
C LEU A 5 11.04 -6.29 -0.16
N ALA A 6 10.36 -7.41 0.01
CA ALA A 6 9.82 -8.22 -1.09
C ALA A 6 8.27 -8.18 -1.09
N PRO A 7 7.63 -7.64 -2.13
CA PRO A 7 6.18 -7.74 -2.28
C PRO A 7 5.78 -9.17 -2.68
N GLY A 8 4.72 -9.68 -2.05
CA GLY A 8 4.04 -10.90 -2.43
C GLY A 8 2.97 -10.67 -3.50
N ALA A 9 2.14 -11.69 -3.74
CA ALA A 9 1.03 -11.58 -4.68
C ALA A 9 0.02 -10.52 -4.23
N SER A 10 -0.19 -9.51 -5.08
CA SER A 10 -1.19 -8.48 -4.83
C SER A 10 -2.60 -9.02 -4.94
N THR A 11 -3.51 -8.52 -4.12
CA THR A 11 -4.95 -8.79 -4.26
C THR A 11 -5.69 -7.51 -4.58
N PHE A 12 -6.74 -7.66 -5.38
CA PHE A 12 -7.58 -6.56 -5.84
C PHE A 12 -9.00 -6.76 -5.32
N ARG A 13 -9.59 -5.72 -4.76
CA ARG A 13 -10.98 -5.74 -4.29
C ARG A 13 -11.74 -4.51 -4.79
N PRO A 14 -12.86 -4.69 -5.52
CA PRO A 14 -13.75 -3.59 -5.85
C PRO A 14 -14.21 -2.86 -4.58
N TRP A 15 -14.32 -1.55 -4.68
CA TRP A 15 -14.76 -0.69 -3.59
C TRP A 15 -15.65 0.42 -4.13
N ALA A 16 -16.67 0.79 -3.37
CA ALA A 16 -17.52 1.94 -3.68
C ALA A 16 -17.96 2.60 -2.38
N SER A 17 -18.18 3.91 -2.45
CA SER A 17 -18.83 4.73 -1.44
C SER A 17 -20.08 5.37 -2.03
N ALA A 18 -20.73 6.28 -1.29
CA ALA A 18 -21.88 7.01 -1.81
C ALA A 18 -21.57 7.83 -3.06
N ASN A 19 -20.33 8.35 -3.18
CA ASN A 19 -19.97 9.33 -4.22
C ASN A 19 -18.87 8.83 -5.17
N PHE A 20 -18.18 7.75 -4.84
CA PHE A 20 -17.01 7.29 -5.59
C PHE A 20 -17.03 5.78 -5.78
N VAL A 21 -16.55 5.35 -6.94
CA VAL A 21 -16.29 3.95 -7.27
C VAL A 21 -14.81 3.76 -7.52
N GLY A 22 -14.30 2.55 -7.27
CA GLY A 22 -12.91 2.23 -7.48
C GLY A 22 -12.52 0.90 -6.88
N ALA A 23 -11.32 0.84 -6.29
CA ALA A 23 -10.76 -0.40 -5.82
C ALA A 23 -9.72 -0.23 -4.70
N ARG A 24 -9.66 -1.23 -3.83
CA ARG A 24 -8.59 -1.42 -2.85
C ARG A 24 -7.59 -2.43 -3.38
N HIS A 25 -6.34 -2.02 -3.44
CA HIS A 25 -5.20 -2.84 -3.85
C HIS A 25 -4.38 -3.17 -2.61
N LEU A 26 -4.23 -4.45 -2.31
CA LEU A 26 -3.47 -4.90 -1.15
C LEU A 26 -2.20 -5.62 -1.62
N PHE A 27 -1.06 -5.15 -1.14
CA PHE A 27 0.25 -5.71 -1.43
C PHE A 27 0.86 -6.23 -0.12
N PRO A 28 0.74 -7.55 0.15
CA PRO A 28 1.48 -8.14 1.26
C PRO A 28 2.98 -8.00 0.98
N CYS A 29 3.77 -7.71 1.99
CA CYS A 29 5.21 -7.52 1.88
C CYS A 29 5.93 -8.26 3.00
N VAL A 30 7.11 -8.77 2.70
CA VAL A 30 7.99 -9.43 3.66
C VAL A 30 9.34 -8.71 3.69
N LEU A 31 9.83 -8.41 4.88
CA LEU A 31 11.16 -7.90 5.13
C LEU A 31 12.14 -9.06 5.24
N ALA A 32 13.31 -8.91 4.65
CA ALA A 32 14.38 -9.90 4.73
C ALA A 32 14.97 -10.02 6.14
N ALA A 33 14.96 -8.92 6.91
CA ALA A 33 15.40 -8.85 8.30
C ALA A 33 14.97 -7.50 8.93
N GLY A 34 14.99 -7.44 10.27
CA GLY A 34 14.75 -6.21 11.03
C GLY A 34 13.30 -6.04 11.49
N ASP A 35 13.03 -4.89 12.10
CA ASP A 35 11.71 -4.50 12.60
C ASP A 35 10.88 -3.83 11.50
N SER A 36 9.61 -4.21 11.41
CA SER A 36 8.66 -3.68 10.44
C SER A 36 8.28 -2.24 10.72
N GLU A 37 8.20 -1.80 11.97
CA GLU A 37 7.71 -0.45 12.31
C GLU A 37 8.52 0.72 11.68
N PRO A 38 9.86 0.77 11.75
CA PRO A 38 10.62 1.83 11.10
C PRO A 38 10.48 1.80 9.57
N VAL A 39 10.43 0.60 8.98
CA VAL A 39 10.25 0.44 7.53
C VAL A 39 8.83 0.84 7.12
N ARG A 40 7.82 0.48 7.91
CA ARG A 40 6.42 0.85 7.73
C ARG A 40 6.28 2.37 7.63
N ARG A 41 6.85 3.10 8.60
CA ARG A 41 6.80 4.56 8.63
C ARG A 41 7.49 5.17 7.40
N ALA A 42 8.73 4.78 7.15
CA ALA A 42 9.49 5.30 6.01
C ALA A 42 8.80 5.02 4.66
N LEU A 43 8.18 3.85 4.52
CA LEU A 43 7.44 3.47 3.32
C LEU A 43 6.14 4.27 3.20
N HIS A 44 5.38 4.42 4.29
CA HIS A 44 4.14 5.19 4.32
C HIS A 44 4.39 6.65 3.91
N ASP A 45 5.40 7.29 4.50
CA ASP A 45 5.74 8.69 4.20
C ASP A 45 6.14 8.84 2.73
N ARG A 46 6.96 7.91 2.22
CA ARG A 46 7.40 7.93 0.82
C ARG A 46 6.24 7.74 -0.17
N LEU A 47 5.31 6.83 0.12
CA LEU A 47 4.17 6.57 -0.76
C LEU A 47 3.14 7.71 -0.74
N ASN A 48 2.95 8.36 0.40
CA ASN A 48 2.11 9.55 0.51
C ASN A 48 2.72 10.78 -0.19
N ALA A 49 4.04 10.91 -0.17
CA ALA A 49 4.74 11.97 -0.88
C ALA A 49 4.89 11.71 -2.39
N ALA A 50 4.47 10.54 -2.89
CA ALA A 50 4.62 10.19 -4.29
C ALA A 50 3.53 10.88 -5.13
N GLU A 51 3.94 11.48 -6.25
CA GLU A 51 3.01 11.96 -7.28
C GLU A 51 2.59 10.76 -8.13
N TRP A 52 1.39 10.24 -7.85
CA TRP A 52 0.84 9.08 -8.56
C TRP A 52 0.28 9.50 -9.92
N THR A 53 0.71 8.82 -10.98
CA THR A 53 0.15 9.02 -12.33
C THR A 53 -0.53 7.72 -12.77
N LEU A 54 -1.85 7.67 -12.64
CA LEU A 54 -2.67 6.52 -13.01
C LEU A 54 -3.77 6.98 -13.98
N PRO A 55 -3.67 6.72 -15.29
CA PRO A 55 -4.69 7.16 -16.22
C PRO A 55 -6.09 6.63 -15.84
N GLY A 56 -7.07 7.54 -15.77
CA GLY A 56 -8.46 7.24 -15.41
C GLY A 56 -8.69 6.90 -13.94
N HIS A 57 -7.68 7.03 -13.07
CA HIS A 57 -7.82 6.74 -11.65
C HIS A 57 -7.02 7.71 -10.78
N ILE A 58 -7.53 8.01 -9.60
CA ILE A 58 -6.86 8.82 -8.59
C ILE A 58 -6.55 7.94 -7.39
N VAL A 59 -5.32 8.03 -6.87
CA VAL A 59 -5.00 7.43 -5.56
C VAL A 59 -5.63 8.30 -4.48
N ALA A 60 -6.68 7.78 -3.85
CA ALA A 60 -7.43 8.49 -2.82
C ALA A 60 -6.81 8.32 -1.43
N ASP A 61 -6.18 7.17 -1.16
CA ASP A 61 -5.53 6.90 0.12
C ASP A 61 -4.42 5.86 -0.01
N VAL A 62 -3.42 5.94 0.87
CA VAL A 62 -2.34 4.95 0.99
C VAL A 62 -2.05 4.66 2.45
N VAL A 63 -2.20 3.40 2.84
CA VAL A 63 -1.94 2.93 4.20
C VAL A 63 -0.83 1.87 4.17
N VAL A 64 0.07 1.91 5.15
CA VAL A 64 1.05 0.83 5.37
C VAL A 64 0.93 0.37 6.81
N GLU A 65 0.68 -0.92 6.99
CA GLU A 65 0.46 -1.56 8.29
C GLU A 65 1.49 -2.65 8.55
N CYS A 66 1.87 -2.83 9.82
CA CYS A 66 2.59 -4.03 10.25
C CYS A 66 1.63 -5.22 10.25
N GLY A 67 2.12 -6.37 9.79
CA GLY A 67 1.40 -7.63 9.91
C GLY A 67 1.57 -8.25 11.31
N ALA A 68 1.04 -9.45 11.48
CA ALA A 68 1.14 -10.18 12.74
C ALA A 68 2.57 -10.60 13.07
N GLU A 69 3.39 -10.85 12.04
CA GLU A 69 4.80 -11.21 12.20
C GLU A 69 5.68 -9.96 12.13
N PRO A 70 6.79 -9.87 12.90
CA PRO A 70 7.66 -8.69 12.97
C PRO A 70 8.25 -8.24 11.64
N GLN A 71 8.32 -9.15 10.66
CA GLN A 71 8.89 -8.91 9.33
C GLN A 71 7.82 -8.76 8.25
N THR A 72 6.54 -8.82 8.62
CA THR A 72 5.45 -8.69 7.66
C THR A 72 4.90 -7.28 7.65
N LEU A 73 4.62 -6.79 6.45
CA LEU A 73 4.00 -5.50 6.19
C LEU A 73 2.87 -5.69 5.18
N ARG A 74 1.90 -4.79 5.19
CA ARG A 74 0.89 -4.72 4.15
C ARG A 74 0.76 -3.29 3.69
N ILE A 75 0.89 -3.10 2.38
CA ILE A 75 0.56 -1.83 1.74
C ILE A 75 -0.85 -1.95 1.22
N GLU A 76 -1.65 -0.93 1.46
CA GLU A 76 -2.98 -0.79 0.93
C GLU A 76 -3.08 0.54 0.17
N ILE A 77 -3.57 0.47 -1.07
CA ILE A 77 -3.78 1.65 -1.91
C ILE A 77 -5.25 1.66 -2.32
N LEU A 78 -5.95 2.76 -2.00
CA LEU A 78 -7.30 3.01 -2.48
C LEU A 78 -7.21 3.87 -3.74
N THR A 79 -7.76 3.37 -4.83
CA THR A 79 -7.95 4.13 -6.07
C THR A 79 -9.42 4.38 -6.31
N VAL A 80 -9.77 5.57 -6.77
CA VAL A 80 -11.09 5.91 -7.30
C VAL A 80 -11.00 6.22 -8.79
N GLU A 81 -12.06 5.98 -9.52
CA GLU A 81 -12.17 6.41 -10.92
C GLU A 81 -12.27 7.94 -10.98
N ASP A 82 -11.58 8.55 -11.96
CA ASP A 82 -11.61 10.00 -12.23
C ASP A 82 -12.88 10.41 -13.02
#